data_AF-A0A918N0V0-F1
#
_entry.id   AF-A0A918N0V0-F1
#
_cell.length_a   1.000
_cell.length_b   1.000
_cell.length_c   1.000
_cell.angle_alpha   90.00
_cell.angle_beta   90.00
_cell.angle_gamma   90.00
#
_symmetry.space_group_name_H-M   'P 1'
#
loop_
_entity.id
_entity.type
_entity.pdbx_description
1 polymer ?
#
loop_
_entity_poly.entity_id
_entity_poly.type
_entity_poly.pdbx_seq_one_letter_code
_entity_poly.pdbx_strand_id
1 'polypeptide(L)'
;MAVPVIESWARRCGKGAQHTRNRHERLLAARDAFVLSNACLDSVLEKGAAGQCVAIVDDVLTTGVTVDVLAAKLRQRYPWLAIEVWVMAVTPAPGQRRLSLEKV
;
A
#
# COMPACT_ATOMS: atom_id res chain seq x y z
N MET A 1 -4.51 -7.92 -24.24
CA MET A 1 -4.08 -6.75 -23.46
C MET A 1 -3.62 -7.26 -22.11
N ALA A 2 -2.40 -6.94 -21.68
CA ALA A 2 -1.88 -7.34 -20.36
C ALA A 2 -1.82 -6.11 -19.45
N VAL A 3 -2.11 -6.28 -18.17
CA VAL A 3 -1.90 -5.23 -17.17
C VAL A 3 -0.40 -5.19 -16.83
N PRO A 4 0.29 -4.03 -16.94
CA PRO A 4 1.69 -3.93 -16.57
C PRO A 4 1.90 -4.26 -15.09
N VAL A 5 2.86 -5.11 -14.80
CA VAL A 5 3.27 -5.43 -13.43
C VAL A 5 4.61 -4.77 -13.17
N ILE A 6 4.66 -3.88 -12.18
CA ILE A 6 5.90 -3.25 -11.74
C ILE A 6 6.28 -3.88 -10.40
N GLU A 7 7.31 -4.71 -10.42
CA GLU A 7 7.88 -5.29 -9.21
C GLU A 7 8.89 -4.33 -8.58
N SER A 8 9.15 -4.49 -7.28
CA SER A 8 10.17 -3.70 -6.56
C SER A 8 10.00 -2.16 -6.60
N TRP A 9 8.78 -1.69 -6.88
CA TRP A 9 8.44 -0.25 -6.93
C TRP A 9 8.62 0.46 -5.58
N ALA A 10 8.54 -0.29 -4.48
CA ALA A 10 8.84 0.16 -3.13
C ALA A 10 9.75 -0.84 -2.40
N ARG A 11 10.53 -0.35 -1.44
CA ARG A 11 11.38 -1.16 -0.56
C ARG A 11 11.12 -0.79 0.89
N ARG A 12 11.15 -1.79 1.77
CA ARG A 12 11.14 -1.57 3.22
C ARG A 12 12.50 -1.06 3.71
N CYS A 13 12.49 0.04 4.45
CA CYS A 13 13.64 0.68 5.08
C CYS A 13 13.48 0.64 6.61
N GLY A 14 14.52 0.21 7.33
CA GLY A 14 14.51 0.15 8.79
C GLY A 14 14.31 -1.27 9.35
N LYS A 15 15.19 -1.63 10.29
CA LYS A 15 15.12 -2.86 11.10
C LYS A 15 14.93 -2.43 12.55
N GLY A 16 13.73 -2.60 13.08
CA GLY A 16 13.45 -2.33 14.49
C GLY A 16 12.35 -3.25 15.00
N ALA A 17 12.57 -3.84 16.17
CA ALA A 17 11.57 -4.63 16.85
C ALA A 17 10.32 -3.78 17.09
N GLN A 18 9.16 -4.21 16.56
CA GLN A 18 7.89 -3.49 16.72
C GLN A 18 7.30 -3.63 18.13
N HIS A 19 7.77 -4.61 18.92
CA HIS A 19 7.15 -5.09 20.15
C HIS A 19 7.47 -4.22 21.38
N THR A 20 8.52 -3.40 21.32
CA THR A 20 8.88 -2.47 22.41
C THR A 20 8.28 -1.09 22.25
N ARG A 21 7.57 -0.84 21.14
CA ARG A 21 7.07 0.49 20.75
C ARG A 21 5.58 0.63 21.03
N ASN A 22 5.19 1.79 21.56
CA ASN A 22 3.78 2.11 21.75
C ASN A 22 3.06 2.32 20.40
N ARG A 23 1.73 2.46 20.41
CA ARG A 23 0.92 2.58 19.18
C ARG A 23 1.36 3.76 18.30
N HIS A 24 1.69 4.90 18.90
CA HIS A 24 2.08 6.11 18.18
C HIS A 24 3.46 5.95 17.52
N GLU A 25 4.43 5.41 18.25
CA GLU A 25 5.76 5.09 17.74
C GLU A 25 5.72 4.05 16.63
N ARG A 26 4.82 3.06 16.75
CA ARG A 26 4.59 2.07 15.68
C ARG A 26 4.03 2.72 14.41
N LEU A 27 3.13 3.69 14.56
CA LEU A 27 2.58 4.44 13.43
C LEU A 27 3.67 5.28 12.75
N LEU A 28 4.45 6.03 13.51
CA LEU A 28 5.56 6.83 12.96
C LEU A 28 6.59 5.94 12.26
N ALA A 29 7.01 4.85 12.93
CA ALA A 29 7.93 3.89 12.34
C ALA A 29 7.39 3.26 11.05
N ALA A 30 6.07 3.04 10.96
CA ALA A 30 5.46 2.53 9.75
C ALA A 30 5.52 3.55 8.59
N ARG A 31 5.30 4.84 8.84
CA ARG A 31 5.38 5.90 7.81
C ARG A 31 6.76 5.98 7.15
N ASP A 32 7.80 5.75 7.93
CA ASP A 32 9.20 5.77 7.47
C ASP A 32 9.70 4.39 7.05
N ALA A 33 8.87 3.35 7.21
CA ALA A 33 9.26 1.97 6.93
C ALA A 33 9.42 1.69 5.44
N PHE A 34 9.02 2.60 4.54
CA PHE A 34 9.04 2.35 3.10
C PHE A 34 9.58 3.55 2.31
N VAL A 35 10.30 3.26 1.24
CA VAL A 35 10.75 4.23 0.26
C VAL A 35 10.36 3.74 -1.13
N LEU A 36 9.85 4.63 -1.98
CA LEU A 36 9.58 4.35 -3.38
C LEU A 36 10.91 4.34 -4.16
N SER A 37 11.03 3.46 -5.13
CA SER A 37 12.17 3.49 -6.06
C SER A 37 12.21 4.81 -6.85
N ASN A 38 13.38 5.20 -7.33
CA ASN A 38 13.54 6.46 -8.07
C ASN A 38 12.71 6.48 -9.35
N ALA A 39 12.56 5.37 -10.06
CA ALA A 39 11.73 5.29 -11.27
C ALA A 39 10.26 4.95 -10.97
N CYS A 40 9.99 4.18 -9.91
CA CYS A 40 8.65 3.77 -9.48
C CYS A 40 7.72 3.41 -10.65
N LEU A 41 6.70 4.24 -10.94
CA LEU A 41 5.72 4.01 -12.00
C LEU A 41 5.90 4.97 -13.19
N ASP A 42 7.01 5.71 -13.26
CA ASP A 42 7.20 6.79 -14.24
C ASP A 42 7.25 6.28 -15.68
N SER A 43 7.60 5.01 -15.91
CA SER A 43 7.63 4.40 -17.24
C SER A 43 6.26 3.98 -17.77
N VAL A 44 5.24 3.93 -16.90
CA VAL A 44 3.90 3.44 -17.25
C VAL A 44 2.80 4.49 -17.03
N LEU A 45 3.04 5.49 -16.19
CA LEU A 45 2.08 6.57 -15.95
C LEU A 45 2.33 7.75 -16.89
N GLU A 46 1.23 8.38 -17.31
CA GLU A 46 1.28 9.59 -18.12
C GLU A 46 0.94 10.76 -17.21
N LYS A 47 1.86 11.73 -17.13
CA LYS A 47 1.73 12.81 -16.17
C LYS A 47 0.48 13.67 -16.46
N GLY A 48 -0.44 13.70 -15.50
CA GLY A 48 -1.67 14.49 -15.59
C GLY A 48 -2.79 13.85 -16.42
N ALA A 49 -2.63 12.61 -16.87
CA ALA A 49 -3.71 11.88 -17.51
C ALA A 49 -4.79 11.53 -16.47
N ALA A 50 -6.03 11.94 -16.75
CA ALA A 50 -7.17 11.59 -15.91
C ALA A 50 -7.52 10.10 -16.04
N GLY A 51 -8.04 9.50 -14.96
CA GLY A 51 -8.56 8.13 -14.98
C GLY A 51 -7.49 7.02 -14.88
N GLN A 52 -6.24 7.35 -14.57
CA GLN A 52 -5.22 6.33 -14.29
C GLN A 52 -5.46 5.70 -12.92
N CYS A 53 -5.48 4.37 -12.88
CA CYS A 53 -5.65 3.56 -11.68
C CYS A 53 -4.50 2.55 -11.54
N VAL A 54 -4.04 2.33 -10.32
CA VAL A 54 -3.14 1.22 -9.98
C VAL A 54 -3.70 0.40 -8.85
N ALA A 55 -3.44 -0.90 -8.88
CA ALA A 55 -3.72 -1.80 -7.77
C ALA A 55 -2.41 -2.11 -7.02
N ILE A 56 -2.42 -1.92 -5.70
CA ILE A 56 -1.42 -2.53 -4.80
C ILE A 56 -1.89 -3.97 -4.55
N VAL A 57 -1.07 -4.95 -4.91
CA VAL A 57 -1.37 -6.37 -4.72
C VAL A 57 -0.58 -6.91 -3.54
N ASP A 58 -1.26 -7.55 -2.59
CA ASP A 58 -0.65 -8.21 -1.43
C ASP A 58 -1.34 -9.56 -1.15
N ASP A 59 -0.69 -10.46 -0.42
CA ASP A 59 -1.28 -11.76 -0.10
C ASP A 59 -2.38 -11.63 0.96
N VAL A 60 -2.07 -10.95 2.06
CA VAL A 60 -2.94 -10.82 3.23
C VAL A 60 -2.90 -9.40 3.80
N LEU A 61 -4.05 -8.74 3.82
CA LEU A 61 -4.22 -7.48 4.54
C LEU A 61 -4.57 -7.75 6.00
N THR A 62 -3.71 -7.30 6.91
CA THR A 62 -3.98 -7.41 8.36
C THR A 62 -4.62 -6.16 8.93
N THR A 63 -3.80 -5.19 9.33
CA THR A 63 -4.26 -3.90 9.87
C THR A 63 -4.42 -2.81 8.81
N GLY A 64 -4.06 -3.10 7.56
CA GLY A 64 -4.01 -2.09 6.47
C GLY A 64 -2.83 -1.13 6.53
N VAL A 65 -2.09 -1.05 7.65
CA VAL A 65 -1.03 -0.05 7.86
C VAL A 65 0.03 -0.04 6.76
N THR A 66 0.45 -1.22 6.26
CA THR A 66 1.42 -1.30 5.16
C THR A 66 0.88 -0.60 3.90
N VAL A 67 -0.35 -0.94 3.51
CA VAL A 67 -1.00 -0.41 2.32
C VAL A 67 -1.29 1.09 2.47
N ASP A 68 -1.75 1.53 3.64
CA ASP A 68 -2.00 2.96 3.91
C ASP A 68 -0.74 3.80 3.72
N VAL A 69 0.40 3.34 4.25
CA VAL A 69 1.68 4.04 4.10
C VAL A 69 2.12 4.08 2.64
N LEU A 70 2.03 2.95 1.95
CA LEU A 70 2.42 2.85 0.55
C LEU A 70 1.53 3.72 -0.35
N ALA A 71 0.20 3.66 -0.16
CA ALA A 71 -0.76 4.49 -0.88
C ALA A 71 -0.54 5.98 -0.60
N ALA A 72 -0.24 6.37 0.64
CA ALA A 72 0.09 7.76 0.95
C ALA A 72 1.35 8.25 0.20
N LYS A 73 2.40 7.42 0.11
CA LYS A 73 3.61 7.76 -0.65
C LYS A 73 3.34 7.84 -2.16
N LEU A 74 2.52 6.94 -2.69
CA LEU A 74 2.08 7.00 -4.09
C LEU A 74 1.28 8.27 -4.36
N ARG A 75 0.31 8.63 -3.51
CA ARG A 75 -0.46 9.88 -3.66
C ARG A 75 0.42 11.13 -3.55
N GLN A 76 1.45 11.10 -2.71
CA GLN A 76 2.41 12.21 -2.61
C GLN A 76 3.18 12.41 -3.94
N ARG A 77 3.53 11.32 -4.63
CA ARG A 77 4.26 11.37 -5.91
C ARG A 77 3.35 11.54 -7.13
N TYR A 78 2.17 10.94 -7.10
CA TYR A 78 1.17 10.92 -8.18
C TYR A 78 -0.21 11.32 -7.63
N PRO A 79 -0.47 12.63 -7.40
CA PRO A 79 -1.71 13.07 -6.75
C PRO A 79 -3.00 12.78 -7.51
N TRP A 80 -2.91 12.56 -8.83
CA TRP A 80 -4.05 12.27 -9.71
C TRP A 80 -4.41 10.78 -9.80
N LEU A 81 -3.60 9.90 -9.18
CA LEU A 81 -3.71 8.46 -9.36
C LEU A 81 -4.80 7.87 -8.46
N ALA A 82 -5.74 7.13 -9.04
CA ALA A 82 -6.62 6.25 -8.29
C ALA A 82 -5.83 5.03 -7.80
N ILE A 83 -6.04 4.64 -6.54
CA ILE A 83 -5.32 3.52 -5.91
C ILE A 83 -6.33 2.53 -5.37
N GLU A 84 -6.26 1.30 -5.88
CA GLU A 84 -6.98 0.14 -5.38
C GLU A 84 -6.03 -0.79 -4.61
N VAL A 85 -6.62 -1.68 -3.83
CA VAL A 85 -5.90 -2.65 -3.00
C VAL A 85 -6.52 -4.01 -3.23
N TRP A 86 -5.75 -4.92 -3.82
CA TRP A 86 -6.22 -6.27 -4.13
C TRP A 86 -5.48 -7.27 -3.26
N VAL A 87 -6.23 -7.99 -2.43
CA VAL A 87 -5.66 -8.99 -1.53
C VAL A 87 -6.45 -10.28 -1.59
N MET A 88 -5.75 -11.41 -1.40
CA MET A 88 -6.41 -12.71 -1.36
C MET A 88 -7.19 -12.91 -0.06
N ALA A 89 -6.70 -12.33 1.05
CA ALA A 89 -7.37 -12.42 2.35
C ALA A 89 -7.27 -11.12 3.15
N VAL A 90 -8.29 -10.88 3.97
CA VAL A 90 -8.31 -9.82 4.98
C VAL A 90 -8.43 -10.47 6.36
N THR A 91 -7.52 -10.19 7.28
CA THR A 91 -7.67 -10.61 8.67
C THR A 91 -8.41 -9.51 9.44
N PRO A 92 -9.62 -9.76 9.95
CA PRO A 92 -10.33 -8.78 10.76
C PRO A 92 -9.56 -8.48 12.05
N ALA A 93 -9.78 -7.28 12.61
CA ALA A 93 -9.18 -6.92 13.89
C ALA A 93 -9.58 -7.92 14.99
N PRO A 94 -8.74 -8.16 16.00
CA PRO A 94 -9.09 -9.03 17.13
C PRO A 94 -10.43 -8.60 17.74
N GLY A 95 -11.42 -9.51 17.75
CA GLY A 95 -12.76 -9.25 18.27
C GLY A 95 -13.79 -8.75 17.24
N GLN A 96 -13.41 -8.49 15.99
CA GLN A 96 -14.36 -8.23 14.90
C GLN A 96 -14.68 -9.52 14.13
N ARG A 97 -15.97 -9.78 13.91
CA ARG A 97 -16.44 -10.87 13.03
C ARG A 97 -16.08 -10.56 11.58
N ARG A 98 -15.77 -11.61 10.82
CA ARG A 98 -15.48 -11.62 9.37
C ARG A 98 -16.35 -10.60 8.61
N LEU A 99 -15.71 -9.72 7.83
CA LEU A 99 -16.41 -8.89 6.86
C LEU A 99 -17.17 -9.82 5.89
N SER A 100 -18.49 -9.68 5.82
CA SER A 100 -19.29 -10.30 4.78
C SER A 100 -18.88 -9.65 3.46
N LEU A 101 -18.30 -10.44 2.55
CA LEU A 101 -18.04 -10.04 1.18
C LEU A 101 -19.41 -9.81 0.51
N GLU A 102 -19.92 -8.58 0.56
CA GLU A 102 -21.00 -8.20 -0.33
C GLU A 102 -20.44 -8.20 -1.77
N LYS A 103 -21.14 -8.92 -2.64
CA LYS A 103 -20.75 -9.16 -4.02
C LYS A 103 -20.86 -7.87 -4.83
N VAL A 104 -19.75 -7.53 -5.49
CA VAL A 104 -19.54 -6.82 -6.77
C VAL A 104 -20.56 -5.75 -7.14
#